data_AF-A0A948AK75-F1
#
_entry.id   AF-A0A948AK75-F1
#
_cell.length_a   1.000
_cell.length_b   1.000
_cell.length_c   1.000
_cell.angle_alpha   90.00
_cell.angle_beta   90.00
_cell.angle_gamma   90.00
#
_symmetry.space_group_name_H-M   'P 1'
#
loop_
_entity.id
_entity.type
_entity.pdbx_description
1 polymer ?
#
loop_
_entity_poly.entity_id
_entity_poly.type
_entity_poly.pdbx_seq_one_letter_code
_entity_poly.pdbx_strand_id
1 'polypeptide(L)'
;LQPTAKPGQKVNRVADASLAGLNFDRLKGKLALPVAGEILHRYGQNRDGGGPAWKGLFIRARQGQEVHAVGSGQVAFADWLRGFGNLLIIDHGDGFLSLYSNNESLYKQPGDPIRAGDVVAAVGATGGQDEPGLYFELRRQGKPFDPLTWVNLK
;
A
#
# COMPACT_ATOMS: atom_id res chain seq x y z
N LEU A 1 -17.31 -16.97 -23.10
CA LEU A 1 -17.90 -16.81 -21.75
C LEU A 1 -16.74 -16.72 -20.76
N GLN A 2 -16.31 -15.50 -20.42
CA GLN A 2 -15.22 -15.34 -19.44
C GLN A 2 -15.79 -15.55 -18.02
N PRO A 3 -15.07 -16.23 -17.11
CA PRO A 3 -15.56 -16.46 -15.76
C PRO A 3 -15.61 -15.13 -15.03
N THR A 4 -16.75 -14.82 -14.43
CA THR A 4 -16.95 -13.68 -13.55
C THR A 4 -15.98 -13.76 -12.37
N ALA A 5 -15.02 -12.84 -12.32
CA ALA A 5 -14.15 -12.67 -11.17
C ALA A 5 -15.03 -12.47 -9.92
N LYS A 6 -14.81 -13.28 -8.87
CA LYS A 6 -15.48 -13.10 -7.58
C LYS A 6 -15.19 -11.66 -7.11
N PRO A 7 -16.20 -10.89 -6.64
CA PRO A 7 -15.96 -9.54 -6.16
C PRO A 7 -14.90 -9.56 -5.06
N GLY A 8 -13.83 -8.78 -5.25
CA GLY A 8 -12.82 -8.56 -4.24
C GLY A 8 -13.41 -7.85 -3.02
N GLN A 9 -12.70 -7.91 -1.90
CA GLN A 9 -13.16 -7.26 -0.67
C GLN A 9 -13.11 -5.74 -0.84
N LYS A 10 -14.25 -5.07 -0.62
CA LYS A 10 -14.35 -3.61 -0.68
C LYS A 10 -13.60 -2.96 0.47
N VAL A 11 -12.97 -1.84 0.16
CA VAL A 11 -12.24 -0.97 1.09
C VAL A 11 -12.94 0.38 1.10
N ASN A 12 -13.65 0.68 2.19
CA ASN A 12 -14.39 1.93 2.33
C ASN A 12 -13.72 2.90 3.31
N ARG A 13 -12.84 2.38 4.18
CA ARG A 13 -12.12 3.17 5.18
C ARG A 13 -10.68 3.38 4.73
N VAL A 14 -10.28 4.65 4.68
CA VAL A 14 -8.95 5.10 4.25
C VAL A 14 -8.16 5.60 5.47
N ALA A 15 -6.84 5.49 5.42
CA ALA A 15 -5.96 6.05 6.44
C ALA A 15 -6.19 7.56 6.62
N ASP A 16 -6.28 7.98 7.87
CA ASP A 16 -6.50 9.35 8.29
C ASP A 16 -5.54 9.70 9.45
N ALA A 17 -5.68 10.90 10.00
CA ALA A 17 -4.82 11.38 11.08
C ALA A 17 -5.08 10.73 12.45
N SER A 18 -6.04 9.80 12.59
CA SER A 18 -6.43 9.21 13.89
C SER A 18 -5.31 8.40 14.56
N LEU A 19 -4.32 7.94 13.79
CA LEU A 19 -3.17 7.19 14.30
C LEU A 19 -1.90 8.03 14.42
N ALA A 20 -1.98 9.35 14.18
CA ALA A 20 -0.82 10.23 14.22
C ALA A 20 -0.18 10.25 15.62
N GLY A 21 1.16 10.15 15.66
CA GLY A 21 1.94 10.18 16.91
C GLY A 21 1.99 8.86 17.69
N LEU A 22 1.34 7.81 17.21
CA LEU A 22 1.49 6.46 17.76
C LEU A 22 2.67 5.73 17.11
N ASN A 23 3.42 4.98 17.90
CA ASN A 23 4.43 4.06 17.37
C ASN A 23 3.78 2.98 16.51
N PHE A 24 4.45 2.62 15.41
CA PHE A 24 3.88 1.74 14.41
C PHE A 24 3.54 0.36 14.98
N ASP A 25 4.36 -0.19 15.87
CA ASP A 25 4.15 -1.49 16.54
C ASP A 25 2.79 -1.60 17.26
N ARG A 26 2.24 -0.48 17.75
CA ARG A 26 0.95 -0.39 18.44
C ARG A 26 -0.26 -0.33 17.51
N LEU A 27 -0.04 -0.30 16.19
CA LEU A 27 -1.08 -0.14 15.18
C LEU A 27 -1.64 -1.48 14.67
N LYS A 28 -1.14 -2.61 15.17
CA LYS A 28 -1.65 -3.93 14.79
C LYS A 28 -3.16 -4.03 15.06
N GLY A 29 -3.92 -4.33 14.01
CA GLY A 29 -5.38 -4.44 14.04
C GLY A 29 -6.10 -3.09 14.06
N LYS A 30 -5.41 -1.98 13.79
CA LYS A 30 -5.96 -0.62 13.82
C LYS A 30 -5.79 0.16 12.53
N LEU A 31 -4.88 -0.27 11.64
CA LEU A 31 -4.63 0.45 10.39
C LEU A 31 -5.90 0.51 9.53
N ALA A 32 -6.12 1.64 8.87
CA ALA A 32 -6.95 1.66 7.68
C ALA A 32 -6.07 1.47 6.44
N LEU A 33 -6.67 1.07 5.32
CA LEU A 33 -5.92 0.91 4.08
C LEU A 33 -5.61 2.27 3.45
N PRO A 34 -4.54 2.35 2.63
CA PRO A 34 -4.07 3.63 2.10
C PRO A 34 -4.97 4.25 1.02
N VAL A 35 -5.93 3.49 0.48
CA VAL A 35 -6.83 3.96 -0.58
C VAL A 35 -8.15 3.19 -0.54
N ALA A 36 -9.27 3.86 -0.84
CA ALA A 36 -10.57 3.22 -1.01
C ALA A 36 -10.64 2.51 -2.37
N GLY A 37 -11.30 1.36 -2.42
CA GLY A 37 -11.31 0.54 -3.62
C GLY A 37 -11.69 -0.91 -3.38
N GLU A 38 -11.04 -1.83 -4.09
CA GLU A 38 -11.31 -3.26 -4.03
C GLU A 38 -10.01 -4.07 -4.03
N ILE A 39 -9.86 -4.95 -3.04
CA ILE A 39 -8.70 -5.84 -2.95
C ILE A 39 -8.85 -6.96 -3.98
N LEU A 40 -8.03 -6.92 -5.04
CA LEU A 40 -8.01 -7.95 -6.08
C LEU A 40 -7.02 -9.07 -5.76
N HIS A 41 -5.88 -8.72 -5.14
CA HIS A 41 -4.86 -9.69 -4.77
C HIS A 41 -4.42 -9.54 -3.32
N ARG A 42 -4.18 -10.67 -2.67
CA ARG A 42 -3.79 -10.75 -1.25
C ARG A 42 -2.39 -11.32 -1.08
N TYR A 43 -1.79 -11.04 0.07
CA TYR A 43 -0.54 -11.67 0.48
C TYR A 43 -0.64 -13.20 0.39
N GLY A 44 0.39 -13.85 -0.15
CA GLY A 44 0.46 -15.30 -0.31
C GLY A 44 -0.37 -15.88 -1.46
N GLN A 45 -1.20 -15.09 -2.15
CA GLN A 45 -1.88 -15.54 -3.36
C GLN A 45 -0.86 -15.80 -4.47
N ASN A 46 -1.04 -16.88 -5.24
CA ASN A 46 -0.20 -17.15 -6.41
C ASN A 46 -0.41 -16.09 -7.49
N ARG A 47 0.66 -15.73 -8.21
CA ARG A 47 0.57 -14.89 -9.40
C ARG A 47 0.07 -15.72 -10.57
N ASP A 48 -0.82 -15.13 -11.36
CA ASP A 48 -1.16 -15.68 -12.67
C ASP A 48 0.11 -15.76 -13.52
N GLY A 49 0.31 -16.88 -14.23
CA GLY A 49 1.52 -17.12 -15.03
C GLY A 49 2.73 -17.67 -14.26
N GLY A 50 2.58 -18.09 -12.99
CA GLY A 50 3.60 -18.89 -12.29
C GLY A 50 4.75 -18.11 -11.65
N GLY A 51 4.62 -16.78 -11.53
CA GLY A 51 5.55 -15.95 -10.76
C GLY A 51 5.47 -16.16 -9.24
N PRO A 52 6.37 -15.56 -8.46
CA PRO A 52 6.30 -15.61 -6.99
C PRO A 52 4.95 -15.11 -6.48
N ALA A 53 4.47 -15.72 -5.38
CA ALA A 53 3.27 -15.27 -4.71
C ALA A 53 3.34 -13.77 -4.33
N TRP A 54 2.17 -13.13 -4.30
CA TRP A 54 2.01 -11.74 -3.89
C TRP A 54 2.57 -11.51 -2.47
N LYS A 55 3.40 -10.48 -2.31
CA LYS A 55 4.03 -10.12 -1.02
C LYS A 55 3.29 -9.00 -0.28
N GLY A 56 2.15 -8.59 -0.80
CA GLY A 56 1.32 -7.51 -0.28
C GLY A 56 -0.08 -7.57 -0.88
N LEU A 57 -0.76 -6.44 -0.92
CA LEU A 57 -2.08 -6.28 -1.49
C LEU A 57 -2.00 -5.56 -2.83
N PHE A 58 -2.91 -5.92 -3.74
CA PHE A 58 -3.24 -5.06 -4.87
C PHE A 58 -4.67 -4.56 -4.70
N ILE A 59 -4.81 -3.24 -4.60
CA ILE A 59 -6.09 -2.56 -4.36
C ILE A 59 -6.44 -1.80 -5.62
N ARG A 60 -7.42 -2.29 -6.38
CA ARG A 60 -7.96 -1.55 -7.53
C ARG A 60 -8.63 -0.28 -7.03
N ALA A 61 -8.23 0.84 -7.61
CA ALA A 61 -8.68 2.18 -7.28
C ALA A 61 -8.64 3.06 -8.53
N ARG A 62 -9.28 4.22 -8.50
CA ARG A 62 -9.30 5.12 -9.67
C ARG A 62 -7.90 5.71 -9.86
N GLN A 63 -7.44 5.81 -11.11
CA GLN A 63 -6.22 6.56 -11.41
C GLN A 63 -6.36 8.02 -10.92
N GLY A 64 -5.30 8.58 -10.37
CA GLY A 64 -5.30 9.92 -9.75
C GLY A 64 -5.90 9.99 -8.35
N GLN A 65 -6.47 8.90 -7.84
CA GLN A 65 -6.99 8.86 -6.48
C GLN A 65 -5.87 9.00 -5.46
N GLU A 66 -6.11 9.80 -4.42
CA GLU A 66 -5.14 10.04 -3.35
C GLU A 66 -4.77 8.76 -2.61
N VAL A 67 -3.47 8.61 -2.34
CA VAL A 67 -2.88 7.54 -1.54
C VAL A 67 -2.42 8.14 -0.23
N HIS A 68 -2.90 7.58 0.88
CA HIS A 68 -2.65 8.08 2.22
C HIS A 68 -1.65 7.20 2.98
N ALA A 69 -0.74 7.82 3.73
CA ALA A 69 0.19 7.11 4.59
C ALA A 69 -0.55 6.39 5.74
N VAL A 70 -0.32 5.09 5.90
CA VAL A 70 -1.01 4.30 6.95
C VAL A 70 -0.50 4.57 8.37
N GLY A 71 0.65 5.22 8.50
CA GLY A 71 1.28 5.53 9.78
C GLY A 71 2.32 6.64 9.66
N SER A 72 2.67 7.24 10.79
CA SER A 72 3.74 8.25 10.86
C SER A 72 5.12 7.63 10.63
N GLY A 73 6.05 8.40 10.07
CA GLY A 73 7.40 7.92 9.78
C GLY A 73 8.24 8.95 9.02
N GLN A 74 9.23 8.47 8.28
CA GLN A 74 10.05 9.24 7.35
C GLN A 74 10.13 8.53 6.01
N VAL A 75 10.14 9.27 4.90
CA VAL A 75 10.33 8.67 3.58
C VAL A 75 11.74 8.12 3.45
N ALA A 76 11.86 6.82 3.23
CA ALA A 76 13.13 6.13 3.00
C ALA A 76 13.49 6.06 1.50
N PHE A 77 12.49 6.08 0.61
CA PHE A 77 12.67 6.01 -0.84
C PHE A 77 11.46 6.62 -1.56
N ALA A 78 11.69 7.35 -2.65
CA ALA A 78 10.65 7.90 -3.51
C ALA A 78 11.18 8.08 -4.94
N ASP A 79 11.07 7.05 -5.77
CA ASP A 79 11.52 7.09 -7.17
C ASP A 79 10.91 5.93 -7.99
N TRP A 80 11.20 5.89 -9.29
CA TRP A 80 10.91 4.76 -10.15
C TRP A 80 11.79 3.56 -9.82
N LEU A 81 11.17 2.38 -9.66
CA LEU A 81 11.86 1.11 -9.54
C LEU A 81 11.29 0.09 -10.52
N ARG A 82 12.16 -0.54 -11.32
CA ARG A 82 11.74 -1.55 -12.31
C ARG A 82 10.95 -2.67 -11.63
N GLY A 83 9.76 -2.96 -12.19
CA GLY A 83 8.83 -3.97 -11.66
C GLY A 83 7.90 -3.47 -10.55
N PHE A 84 8.13 -2.27 -10.03
CA PHE A 84 7.30 -1.59 -9.03
C PHE A 84 6.63 -0.33 -9.64
N GLY A 85 7.28 0.33 -10.60
CA GLY A 85 6.85 1.63 -11.11
C GLY A 85 7.27 2.73 -10.13
N ASN A 86 6.50 3.81 -10.03
CA ASN A 86 6.76 4.84 -9.02
C ASN A 86 6.47 4.28 -7.63
N LEU A 87 7.52 4.15 -6.83
CA LEU A 87 7.52 3.52 -5.51
C LEU A 87 7.86 4.56 -4.44
N LEU A 88 7.01 4.64 -3.42
CA LEU A 88 7.28 5.29 -2.16
C LEU A 88 7.48 4.24 -1.06
N ILE A 89 8.51 4.40 -0.24
CA ILE A 89 8.74 3.61 0.96
C ILE A 89 8.79 4.56 2.16
N ILE A 90 7.98 4.28 3.18
CA ILE A 90 8.00 5.01 4.44
C ILE A 90 8.60 4.08 5.51
N ASP A 91 9.64 4.55 6.19
CA ASP A 91 10.20 3.94 7.39
C ASP A 91 9.47 4.49 8.62
N HIS A 92 8.89 3.58 9.39
CA HIS A 92 8.12 3.89 10.59
C HIS A 92 8.91 3.69 11.88
N GLY A 93 10.20 3.32 11.79
CA GLY A 93 11.03 2.93 12.92
C GLY A 93 10.90 1.44 13.28
N ASP A 94 11.78 0.96 14.14
CA ASP A 94 11.83 -0.42 14.65
C ASP A 94 11.85 -1.52 13.55
N GLY A 95 12.31 -1.14 12.36
CA GLY A 95 12.37 -1.98 11.17
C GLY A 95 11.04 -2.18 10.45
N PHE A 96 10.01 -1.39 10.76
CA PHE A 96 8.73 -1.39 10.05
C PHE A 96 8.77 -0.48 8.83
N LEU A 97 8.42 -1.03 7.67
CA LEU A 97 8.30 -0.27 6.42
C LEU A 97 6.91 -0.47 5.82
N SER A 98 6.38 0.59 5.20
CA SER A 98 5.26 0.49 4.27
C SER A 98 5.69 0.90 2.87
N LEU A 99 5.24 0.15 1.86
CA LEU A 99 5.53 0.38 0.46
C LEU A 99 4.24 0.70 -0.28
N TYR A 100 4.29 1.74 -1.11
CA TYR A 100 3.19 2.23 -1.95
C TYR A 100 3.71 2.30 -3.36
N SER A 101 3.19 1.48 -4.26
CA SER A 101 3.75 1.34 -5.60
C SER A 101 2.67 1.28 -6.67
N ASN A 102 3.06 1.23 -7.95
CA ASN A 102 2.18 1.41 -9.10
C ASN A 102 1.61 2.85 -9.21
N ASN A 103 2.14 3.82 -8.46
CA ASN A 103 1.63 5.20 -8.42
C ASN A 103 1.85 5.92 -9.76
N GLU A 104 1.00 6.89 -10.11
CA GLU A 104 1.30 7.77 -11.24
C GLU A 104 2.21 8.94 -10.84
N SER A 105 2.07 9.42 -9.60
CA SER A 105 2.84 10.55 -9.05
C SER A 105 3.21 10.29 -7.60
N LEU A 106 4.39 10.78 -7.19
CA LEU A 106 4.87 10.78 -5.81
C LEU A 106 4.92 12.23 -5.32
N TYR A 107 4.43 12.51 -4.12
CA TYR A 107 4.33 13.87 -3.57
C TYR A 107 5.34 14.16 -2.47
N LYS A 108 6.21 13.21 -2.18
CA LYS A 108 7.18 13.24 -1.10
C LYS A 108 8.55 12.80 -1.62
N GLN A 109 9.60 13.21 -0.92
CA GLN A 109 10.99 12.92 -1.27
C GLN A 109 11.69 12.22 -0.09
N PRO A 110 12.80 11.48 -0.34
CA PRO A 110 13.57 10.86 0.73
C PRO A 110 13.95 11.87 1.82
N GLY A 111 13.77 11.48 3.09
CA GLY A 111 14.01 12.33 4.24
C GLY A 111 12.79 13.12 4.73
N ASP A 112 11.72 13.25 3.93
CA ASP A 112 10.52 13.97 4.35
C ASP A 112 9.85 13.30 5.56
N PRO A 113 9.45 14.07 6.60
CA PRO A 113 8.64 13.55 7.68
C PRO A 113 7.22 13.29 7.18
N ILE A 114 6.62 12.20 7.67
CA ILE A 114 5.28 11.75 7.32
C ILE A 114 4.43 11.62 8.58
N ARG A 115 3.22 12.16 8.53
CA ARG A 115 2.18 11.90 9.53
C ARG A 115 1.20 10.87 8.97
N ALA A 116 0.62 10.04 9.85
CA ALA A 116 -0.47 9.15 9.47
C ALA A 116 -1.60 9.96 8.79
N GLY A 117 -2.13 9.44 7.69
CA GLY A 117 -3.18 10.08 6.89
C GLY A 117 -2.70 11.10 5.87
N ASP A 118 -1.42 11.50 5.88
CA ASP A 118 -0.88 12.41 4.86
C ASP A 118 -1.08 11.83 3.46
N VAL A 119 -1.47 12.66 2.50
CA VAL A 119 -1.47 12.30 1.08
C VAL A 119 -0.02 12.27 0.60
N VAL A 120 0.41 11.13 0.05
CA VAL A 120 1.81 10.88 -0.29
C VAL A 120 2.05 10.54 -1.75
N ALA A 121 1.01 10.10 -2.47
CA ALA A 121 1.06 9.75 -3.87
C ALA A 121 -0.35 9.79 -4.50
N ALA A 122 -0.41 9.58 -5.81
CA ALA A 122 -1.64 9.28 -6.54
C ALA A 122 -1.58 7.91 -7.21
N VAL A 123 -2.69 7.18 -7.15
CA VAL A 123 -2.85 5.86 -7.79
C VAL A 123 -2.58 5.95 -9.29
N GLY A 124 -1.88 4.95 -9.83
CA GLY A 124 -1.61 4.83 -11.26
C GLY A 124 -1.63 3.38 -11.75
N ALA A 125 -0.90 3.16 -12.84
CA ALA A 125 -0.68 1.86 -13.49
C ALA A 125 0.79 1.68 -13.92
N THR A 126 1.75 2.26 -13.18
CA THR A 126 3.17 2.33 -13.59
C THR A 126 3.99 1.07 -13.30
N GLY A 127 3.47 0.16 -12.48
CA GLY A 127 4.09 -1.09 -12.05
C GLY A 127 3.81 -2.28 -12.98
N GLY A 128 3.25 -2.05 -14.17
CA GLY A 128 3.04 -3.08 -15.20
C GLY A 128 1.77 -3.91 -15.04
N GLN A 129 0.77 -3.41 -14.31
CA GLN A 129 -0.56 -4.01 -14.26
C GLN A 129 -1.48 -3.34 -15.28
N ASP A 130 -2.39 -4.11 -15.87
CA ASP A 130 -3.32 -3.61 -16.90
C ASP A 130 -4.38 -2.65 -16.30
N GLU A 131 -4.76 -2.85 -15.04
CA GLU A 131 -5.73 -2.03 -14.33
C GLU A 131 -5.04 -1.03 -13.37
N PRO A 132 -5.54 0.22 -13.27
CA PRO A 132 -5.10 1.15 -12.23
C PRO A 132 -5.37 0.62 -10.82
N GLY A 133 -4.41 0.86 -9.93
CA GLY A 133 -4.51 0.41 -8.55
C GLY A 133 -3.24 0.67 -7.76
N LEU A 134 -3.31 0.43 -6.46
CA LEU A 134 -2.17 0.54 -5.57
C LEU A 134 -1.63 -0.84 -5.22
N TYR A 135 -0.33 -1.04 -5.40
CA TYR A 135 0.36 -2.12 -4.71
C TYR A 135 0.80 -1.64 -3.32
N PHE A 136 0.36 -2.34 -2.27
CA PHE A 136 0.63 -1.99 -0.88
C PHE A 136 1.27 -3.16 -0.13
N GLU A 137 2.41 -2.94 0.50
CA GLU A 137 3.15 -3.98 1.23
C GLU A 137 3.64 -3.45 2.57
N LEU A 138 3.61 -4.31 3.59
CA LEU A 138 4.22 -4.04 4.88
C LEU A 138 5.39 -4.98 5.11
N ARG A 139 6.48 -4.44 5.65
CA ARG A 139 7.67 -5.22 6.04
C ARG A 139 8.02 -4.98 7.50
N ARG A 140 8.61 -6.00 8.10
CA ARG A 140 9.31 -5.90 9.38
C ARG A 140 10.67 -6.56 9.24
N GLN A 141 11.74 -5.83 9.58
CA GLN A 141 13.12 -6.33 9.47
C GLN A 141 13.41 -6.86 8.05
N GLY A 142 12.98 -6.11 7.03
CA GLY A 142 13.14 -6.44 5.61
C GLY A 142 12.22 -7.56 5.07
N LYS A 143 11.46 -8.27 5.92
CA LYS A 143 10.58 -9.37 5.50
C LYS A 143 9.14 -8.91 5.34
N PRO A 144 8.46 -9.22 4.21
CA PRO A 144 7.06 -8.90 4.02
C PRO A 144 6.15 -9.79 4.87
N PHE A 145 5.10 -9.20 5.42
CA PHE A 145 4.04 -9.91 6.16
C PHE A 145 2.66 -9.48 5.66
N ASP A 146 1.63 -10.27 5.95
CA ASP A 146 0.26 -9.99 5.50
C ASP A 146 -0.27 -8.68 6.10
N PRO A 147 -0.50 -7.62 5.27
CA PRO A 147 -1.00 -6.35 5.77
C PRO A 147 -2.39 -6.45 6.41
N LEU A 148 -3.22 -7.41 6.00
CA LEU A 148 -4.57 -7.57 6.55
C LEU A 148 -4.58 -7.99 8.02
N THR A 149 -3.48 -8.56 8.53
CA THR A 149 -3.34 -8.85 9.97
C THR A 149 -3.17 -7.58 10.83
N TRP A 150 -2.96 -6.42 10.19
CA TRP A 150 -2.80 -5.12 10.84
C TRP A 150 -3.96 -4.16 10.60
N VAL A 151 -4.81 -4.46 9.63
CA VAL A 151 -5.87 -3.56 9.16
C VAL A 151 -7.19 -3.86 9.89
N ASN A 152 -7.88 -2.80 10.28
CA ASN A 152 -9.30 -2.84 10.63
C ASN A 152 -10.13 -2.36 9.43
N LEU A 153 -10.84 -3.29 8.80
CA LEU A 153 -11.69 -3.01 7.63
C LEU A 153 -13.10 -2.52 7.98
N LYS A 154 -13.41 -2.43 9.28
CA LYS A 154 -14.69 -1.92 9.79
C LYS A 154 -14.60 -0.43 10.11
#